data_AF-A0A6I3KLT4-F1
#
_entry.id   AF-A0A6I3KLT4-F1
#
_cell.length_a   1.000
_cell.length_b   1.000
_cell.length_c   1.000
_cell.angle_alpha   90.00
_cell.angle_beta   90.00
_cell.angle_gamma   90.00
#
_symmetry.space_group_name_H-M   'P 1'
#
loop_
_entity.id
_entity.type
_entity.pdbx_description
1 polymer ?
#
loop_
_entity_poly.entity_id
_entity_poly.type
_entity_poly.pdbx_seq_one_letter_code
_entity_poly.pdbx_strand_id
1 'polypeptide(L)'
;MKTFRATTLTETTVSTDKRRFQMTFVDADGQEHAVSIPSAIAADLVPVLEAVAASQPRATGGEMTRVPKTCAVGHATGDRMVLLRFDDEAPYAIELEVAQALAEQLQEQSAELIDEPRPALH
;
A
#
# COMPACT_ATOMS: atom_id res chain seq x y z
N MET A 1 -16.96 19.03 -0.12
CA MET A 1 -16.55 17.64 0.19
C MET A 1 -15.08 17.51 -0.16
N LYS A 2 -14.23 17.04 0.76
CA LYS A 2 -12.80 16.82 0.51
C LYS A 2 -12.66 15.41 -0.11
N THR A 3 -12.01 15.29 -1.26
CA THR A 3 -11.82 14.00 -1.94
C THR A 3 -10.74 13.20 -1.23
N PHE A 4 -11.04 11.96 -0.82
CA PHE A 4 -10.06 11.03 -0.29
C PHE A 4 -9.27 10.40 -1.46
N ARG A 5 -7.95 10.52 -1.45
CA ARG A 5 -7.06 9.90 -2.44
C ARG A 5 -6.28 8.78 -1.78
N ALA A 6 -6.78 7.55 -1.92
CA ALA A 6 -6.08 6.36 -1.47
C ALA A 6 -4.73 6.23 -2.19
N THR A 7 -3.65 6.11 -1.43
CA THR A 7 -2.32 5.81 -1.95
C THR A 7 -1.94 4.35 -1.69
N THR A 8 -2.46 3.76 -0.61
CA THR A 8 -2.10 2.41 -0.18
C THR A 8 -3.31 1.63 0.31
N LEU A 9 -3.36 0.32 0.02
CA LEU A 9 -4.27 -0.65 0.66
C LEU A 9 -3.48 -1.35 1.78
N THR A 10 -3.87 -1.18 3.04
CA THR A 10 -3.10 -1.64 4.20
C THR A 10 -3.65 -2.92 4.83
N GLU A 11 -4.96 -3.12 4.79
CA GLU A 11 -5.59 -4.28 5.41
C GLU A 11 -6.77 -4.76 4.57
N THR A 12 -6.89 -6.08 4.42
CA THR A 12 -8.08 -6.72 3.86
C THR A 12 -8.57 -7.77 4.85
N THR A 13 -9.72 -7.52 5.45
CA THR A 13 -10.37 -8.45 6.37
C THR A 13 -11.67 -8.96 5.80
N VAL A 14 -11.99 -10.20 6.14
CA VAL A 14 -13.30 -10.80 5.87
C VAL A 14 -14.04 -10.84 7.20
N SER A 15 -15.27 -10.34 7.21
CA SER A 15 -16.14 -10.40 8.38
C SER A 15 -16.24 -11.83 8.92
N THR A 16 -16.41 -11.99 10.22
CA THR A 16 -16.43 -13.31 10.88
C THR A 16 -17.52 -14.24 10.33
N ASP A 17 -18.65 -13.66 9.91
CA ASP A 17 -19.78 -14.33 9.25
C ASP A 17 -19.57 -14.54 7.73
N LYS A 18 -18.42 -14.12 7.19
CA LYS A 18 -18.00 -14.21 5.78
C LYS A 18 -18.90 -13.49 4.78
N ARG A 19 -19.82 -12.63 5.21
CA ARG A 19 -20.74 -11.91 4.32
C ARG A 19 -20.21 -10.58 3.82
N ARG A 20 -19.12 -10.07 4.38
CA ARG A 20 -18.53 -8.79 3.98
C ARG A 20 -17.01 -8.89 3.86
N PHE A 21 -16.48 -8.27 2.82
CA PHE A 21 -15.07 -7.94 2.67
C PHE A 21 -14.88 -6.49 3.07
N GLN A 22 -13.87 -6.23 3.90
CA GLN A 22 -13.47 -4.90 4.29
C GLN A 22 -12.04 -4.66 3.81
N MET A 23 -11.85 -3.51 3.17
CA MET A 23 -10.57 -3.04 2.65
C MET A 23 -10.27 -1.69 3.30
N THR A 24 -9.12 -1.58 3.96
CA THR A 24 -8.66 -0.33 4.57
C THR A 24 -7.65 0.34 3.67
N PHE A 25 -7.96 1.57 3.26
CA PHE A 25 -7.10 2.42 2.44
C PHE A 25 -6.49 3.52 3.30
N VAL A 26 -5.29 3.96 2.95
CA VAL A 26 -4.60 5.08 3.59
C VAL A 26 -4.28 6.13 2.54
N ASP A 27 -4.45 7.42 2.88
CA ASP A 27 -4.00 8.54 2.05
C ASP A 27 -2.59 9.03 2.44
N ALA A 28 -2.05 9.99 1.67
CA ALA A 28 -0.71 10.54 1.90
C ALA A 28 -0.56 11.26 3.26
N ASP A 29 -1.67 11.69 3.87
CA ASP A 29 -1.71 12.33 5.19
C ASP A 29 -1.82 11.30 6.33
N GLY A 30 -1.83 10.00 6.01
CA GLY A 30 -1.98 8.91 6.96
C GLY A 30 -3.41 8.70 7.45
N GLN A 31 -4.41 9.29 6.79
CA GLN A 31 -5.81 9.07 7.14
C GLN A 31 -6.29 7.73 6.58
N GLU A 32 -6.95 6.96 7.43
CA GLU A 32 -7.54 5.67 7.08
C GLU A 32 -8.98 5.82 6.59
N HIS A 33 -9.31 5.06 5.55
CA HIS A 33 -10.67 4.90 5.07
C HIS A 33 -10.99 3.44 4.78
N ALA A 34 -11.92 2.87 5.54
CA ALA A 34 -12.37 1.51 5.35
C ALA A 34 -13.59 1.45 4.43
N VAL A 35 -13.49 0.66 3.37
CA VAL A 35 -14.60 0.32 2.47
C VAL A 35 -15.04 -1.09 2.77
N SER A 36 -16.33 -1.27 3.09
CA SER A 36 -16.91 -2.58 3.36
C SER A 36 -17.95 -2.95 2.31
N ILE A 37 -17.72 -4.03 1.58
CA ILE A 37 -18.61 -4.53 0.52
C ILE A 37 -19.14 -5.94 0.85
N PRO A 38 -20.38 -6.28 0.47
CA PRO A 38 -20.88 -7.65 0.56
C PRO A 38 -20.04 -8.63 -0.26
N SER A 39 -19.83 -9.84 0.24
CA SER A 39 -18.98 -10.86 -0.40
C SER A 39 -19.46 -11.28 -1.79
N ALA A 40 -20.78 -11.26 -2.04
CA ALA A 40 -21.33 -11.52 -3.36
C ALA A 40 -20.87 -10.46 -4.37
N ILE A 41 -20.96 -9.18 -4.00
CA ILE A 41 -20.49 -8.07 -4.83
C ILE A 41 -18.98 -8.12 -5.00
N ALA A 42 -18.24 -8.48 -3.95
CA ALA A 42 -16.79 -8.67 -4.04
C ALA A 42 -16.41 -9.74 -5.08
N ALA A 43 -17.10 -10.88 -5.08
CA ALA A 43 -16.87 -11.95 -6.06
C ALA A 43 -17.17 -11.50 -7.50
N ASP A 44 -18.24 -10.73 -7.70
CA ASP A 44 -18.59 -10.17 -9.01
C ASP A 44 -17.58 -9.09 -9.47
N LEU A 45 -16.94 -8.40 -8.53
CA LEU A 45 -15.92 -7.39 -8.81
C LEU A 45 -14.55 -7.99 -9.17
N VAL A 46 -14.23 -9.21 -8.74
CA VAL A 46 -12.95 -9.87 -9.05
C VAL A 46 -12.65 -9.86 -10.56
N PRO A 47 -13.49 -10.40 -11.46
CA PRO A 47 -13.18 -10.43 -12.89
C PRO A 47 -13.09 -9.04 -13.51
N VAL A 48 -13.83 -8.05 -12.98
CA VAL A 48 -13.76 -6.66 -13.43
C VAL A 48 -12.42 -6.04 -13.04
N LEU A 49 -11.98 -6.24 -11.80
CA LEU A 49 -10.69 -5.77 -11.30
C LEU A 49 -9.53 -6.46 -12.01
N GLU A 50 -9.64 -7.76 -12.29
CA GLU A 50 -8.67 -8.51 -13.09
C GLU A 50 -8.58 -7.99 -14.52
N ALA A 51 -9.71 -7.75 -15.18
CA ALA A 51 -9.74 -7.21 -16.54
C ALA A 51 -9.15 -5.79 -16.59
N VAL A 52 -9.49 -4.94 -15.61
CA VAL A 52 -8.93 -3.59 -15.50
C VAL A 52 -7.42 -3.66 -15.23
N ALA A 53 -6.97 -4.47 -14.27
CA ALA A 53 -5.55 -4.64 -13.97
C ALA A 53 -4.76 -5.22 -15.14
N ALA A 54 -5.34 -6.15 -15.91
CA ALA A 54 -4.73 -6.71 -17.11
C ALA A 54 -4.65 -5.72 -18.27
N SER A 55 -5.58 -4.77 -18.35
CA SER A 55 -5.57 -3.69 -19.34
C SER A 55 -4.60 -2.56 -19.00
N GLN A 56 -4.15 -2.50 -17.74
CA GLN A 56 -3.08 -1.61 -17.35
C GLN A 56 -1.73 -2.27 -17.66
N PRO A 57 -0.72 -1.50 -18.11
CA PRO A 57 0.63 -2.03 -18.22
C PRO A 57 1.01 -2.58 -16.85
N ARG A 58 1.20 -3.90 -16.78
CA ARG A 58 1.62 -4.59 -15.56
C ARG A 58 2.94 -3.96 -15.16
N ALA A 59 2.92 -3.09 -14.16
CA ALA A 59 4.14 -2.58 -13.57
C ALA A 59 4.96 -3.82 -13.21
N THR A 60 6.02 -4.07 -13.94
CA THR A 60 7.00 -5.06 -13.53
C THR A 60 7.76 -4.44 -12.39
N GLY A 61 7.09 -4.38 -11.24
CA GLY A 61 7.74 -4.12 -9.98
C GLY A 61 8.84 -5.15 -9.87
N GLY A 62 10.07 -4.66 -9.71
CA GLY A 62 11.17 -5.52 -9.29
C GLY A 62 10.70 -6.37 -8.11
N GLU A 63 11.16 -7.62 -8.05
CA GLU A 63 10.84 -8.54 -6.97
C GLU A 63 11.03 -7.82 -5.63
N MET A 64 9.93 -7.43 -4.98
CA MET A 64 9.97 -6.65 -3.77
C MET A 64 10.45 -7.59 -2.67
N THR A 65 11.74 -7.47 -2.32
CA THR A 65 12.40 -8.46 -1.46
C THR A 65 11.80 -8.51 -0.07
N ARG A 66 11.23 -7.40 0.43
CA ARG A 66 10.49 -7.32 1.71
C ARG A 66 9.41 -6.23 1.67
N VAL A 67 8.24 -6.51 2.26
CA VAL A 67 7.14 -5.57 2.42
C VAL A 67 6.93 -5.27 3.90
N PRO A 68 6.96 -4.00 4.35
CA PRO A 68 6.69 -3.69 5.74
C PRO A 68 5.22 -4.01 6.07
N LYS A 69 4.98 -4.82 7.10
CA LYS A 69 3.62 -5.24 7.52
C LYS A 69 2.93 -4.18 8.36
N THR A 70 3.71 -3.40 9.12
CA THR A 70 3.17 -2.35 10.00
C THR A 70 4.15 -1.19 10.09
N CYS A 71 3.62 0.03 10.08
CA CYS A 71 4.33 1.25 10.45
C CYS A 71 3.68 1.86 11.70
N ALA A 72 4.48 2.43 12.60
CA ALA A 72 3.98 3.16 13.76
C ALA A 72 4.87 4.38 14.03
N VAL A 73 4.28 5.50 14.43
CA VAL A 73 5.03 6.71 14.82
C VAL A 73 5.00 6.82 16.34
N GLY A 74 6.17 6.94 16.95
CA GLY A 74 6.33 7.00 18.40
C GLY A 74 7.37 8.01 18.83
N HIS A 75 7.60 8.09 20.14
CA HIS A 75 8.69 8.88 20.71
C HIS A 75 9.67 7.92 21.39
N ALA A 76 10.95 8.02 21.05
CA ALA A 76 12.01 7.31 21.74
C ALA A 76 13.00 8.35 22.27
N THR A 77 13.23 8.36 23.59
CA THR A 77 14.22 9.25 24.23
C THR A 77 13.98 10.75 24.00
N GLY A 78 12.75 11.16 23.69
CA GLY A 78 12.37 12.55 23.41
C GLY A 78 12.24 12.90 21.93
N ASP A 79 12.74 12.04 21.04
CA ASP A 79 12.73 12.27 19.59
C ASP A 79 11.60 11.49 18.91
N ARG A 80 11.00 12.10 17.88
CA ARG A 80 9.96 11.46 17.05
C ARG A 80 10.59 10.45 16.12
N MET A 81 10.16 9.20 16.23
CA MET A 81 10.67 8.09 15.44
C MET A 81 9.55 7.36 14.70
N VAL A 82 9.88 6.84 13.53
CA VAL A 82 9.03 5.96 12.74
C VAL A 82 9.56 4.54 12.89
N LEU A 83 8.70 3.66 13.37
CA LEU A 83 8.96 2.23 13.51
C LEU A 83 8.43 1.50 12.28
N LEU A 84 9.32 0.86 11.54
CA LEU A 84 9.00 -0.01 10.40
C LEU A 84 9.22 -1.46 10.80
N ARG A 85 8.20 -2.30 10.69
CA ARG A 85 8.34 -3.73 10.92
C ARG A 85 8.20 -4.50 9.62
N PHE A 86 9.23 -5.27 9.29
CA PHE A 86 9.22 -6.21 8.18
C PHE A 86 9.01 -7.62 8.75
N ASP A 87 8.01 -8.32 8.22
CA ASP A 87 7.66 -9.67 8.69
C ASP A 87 7.50 -9.78 10.22
N ASP A 88 8.14 -10.79 10.82
CA ASP A 88 8.16 -11.03 12.28
C ASP A 88 9.49 -10.57 12.91
N GLU A 89 10.24 -9.68 12.23
CA GLU A 89 11.49 -9.12 12.74
C GLU A 89 11.26 -7.99 13.74
N ALA A 90 12.31 -7.65 14.51
CA ALA A 90 12.28 -6.50 15.40
C ALA A 90 12.04 -5.20 14.60
N PRO A 91 11.18 -4.28 15.07
CA PRO A 91 10.89 -3.06 14.35
C PRO A 91 12.15 -2.18 14.24
N TYR A 92 12.40 -1.68 13.04
CA TYR A 92 13.45 -0.72 12.74
C TYR A 92 12.95 0.68 13.09
N ALA A 93 13.64 1.35 14.00
CA ALA A 93 13.38 2.74 14.32
C ALA A 93 14.22 3.62 13.38
N ILE A 94 13.55 4.42 12.56
CA ILE A 94 14.17 5.46 11.73
C ILE A 94 13.68 6.83 12.18
N GLU A 95 14.54 7.84 12.03
CA GLU A 95 14.17 9.22 12.30
C GLU A 95 13.12 9.70 11.30
N LEU A 96 12.32 10.70 11.70
CA LEU A 96 11.23 11.22 10.87
C LEU A 96 11.73 11.77 9.53
N GLU A 97 12.86 12.46 9.51
CA GLU A 97 13.47 13.00 8.29
C GLU A 97 13.89 11.88 7.33
N VAL A 98 14.45 10.79 7.87
CA VAL A 98 14.83 9.60 7.10
C VAL A 98 13.60 8.89 6.55
N ALA A 99 12.52 8.80 7.34
CA ALA A 99 11.26 8.22 6.90
C ALA A 99 10.62 9.03 5.77
N GLN A 100 10.70 10.35 5.83
CA GLN A 100 10.21 11.23 4.78
C GLN A 100 11.02 11.07 3.50
N ALA A 101 12.35 11.12 3.59
CA ALA A 101 13.23 10.91 2.44
C ALA A 101 12.99 9.52 1.79
N LEU A 102 12.81 8.49 2.61
CA LEU A 102 12.47 7.15 2.12
C LEU A 102 11.13 7.12 1.38
N ALA A 103 10.11 7.81 1.91
CA ALA A 103 8.81 7.90 1.26
C ALA A 103 8.87 8.63 -0.09
N GLU A 104 9.62 9.74 -0.16
CA GLU A 104 9.84 10.50 -1.39
C GLU A 104 10.58 9.66 -2.45
N GLN A 105 11.65 8.96 -2.05
CA GLN A 105 12.38 8.06 -2.94
C GLN A 105 11.51 6.91 -3.45
N LEU A 106 10.68 6.30 -2.58
CA LEU A 106 9.78 5.23 -2.98
C LEU A 106 8.73 5.73 -3.98
N GLN A 107 8.21 6.95 -3.81
CA GLN A 107 7.27 7.56 -4.75
C GLN A 107 7.93 7.86 -6.10
N GLU A 108 9.15 8.41 -6.10
CA GLU A 108 9.90 8.72 -7.32
C GLU A 108 10.23 7.45 -8.10
N GLN A 109 10.78 6.42 -7.44
CA GLN A 109 11.06 5.13 -8.09
C GLN A 109 9.78 4.43 -8.58
N SER A 110 8.67 4.57 -7.86
CA SER A 110 7.38 4.02 -8.31
C SER A 110 6.89 4.74 -9.58
N ALA A 111 7.14 6.04 -9.71
CA ALA A 111 6.78 6.82 -10.89
C ALA A 111 7.68 6.47 -12.09
N GLU A 112 8.99 6.29 -11.88
CA GLU A 112 9.94 5.88 -12.94
C GLU A 112 9.60 4.50 -13.52
N LEU A 113 9.20 3.54 -12.68
CA LEU A 113 8.78 2.21 -13.12
C LEU A 113 7.50 2.22 -13.97
N ILE A 114 6.72 3.30 -13.94
CA ILE A 114 5.51 3.48 -14.75
C ILE A 114 5.86 4.05 -16.13
N ASP A 115 7.01 4.73 -16.27
CA ASP A 115 7.34 5.56 -17.44
C ASP A 115 8.39 4.94 -18.39
N GLU A 116 8.93 3.75 -18.10
CA GLU A 116 9.83 3.06 -19.03
C GLU A 116 9.08 2.26 -20.14
N PRO A 117 9.11 2.69 -21.41
CA PRO A 117 8.66 1.86 -22.52
C PRO A 117 9.67 0.74 -22.78
N ARG A 118 9.18 -0.50 -22.79
CA ARG A 118 10.04 -1.67 -23.05
C ARG A 118 10.64 -1.69 -24.46
N PRO A 119 11.90 -2.13 -24.61
CA PRO A 119 12.41 -2.58 -25.90
C PRO A 119 11.69 -3.88 -26.31
N ALA A 120 11.30 -3.95 -27.58
CA ALA A 120 10.64 -5.12 -28.16
C ALA A 120 11.58 -6.34 -28.09
N LEU A 121 11.15 -7.39 -27.39
CA LEU A 121 11.81 -8.69 -27.43
C LEU A 121 11.34 -9.43 -28.69
N HIS A 122 12.29 -9.68 -29.60
CA HIS A 122 12.18 -10.51 -30.81
C HIS A 122 12.17 -12.01 -30.49
#